data_AF-A0A317H1K3-F1
#
_entry.id   AF-A0A317H1K3-F1
#
_cell.length_a   1.000
_cell.length_b   1.000
_cell.length_c   1.000
_cell.angle_alpha   90.00
_cell.angle_beta   90.00
_cell.angle_gamma   90.00
#
_symmetry.space_group_name_H-M   'P 1'
#
loop_
_entity.id
_entity.type
_entity.pdbx_description
1 polymer ?
#
loop_
_entity_poly.entity_id
_entity_poly.type
_entity_poly.pdbx_seq_one_letter_code
_entity_poly.pdbx_strand_id
1 'polypeptide(L)'
;MDRSFRSGLTLLAGFALLATAAAIHAILLQTIVWTVALALAGIALIALSVWALRTELRDMLRQRRGEIALFTVGMIGVLMALAYYSARFPVRFDMTSAGLFSLSKQTVEMLKRLDK
;
A
#
# COMPACT_ATOMS: atom_id res chain seq x y z
N MET A 1 31.34 -6.71 8.24
CA MET A 1 29.93 -6.30 8.04
C MET A 1 29.42 -5.82 9.37
N ASP A 2 29.09 -4.55 9.46
CA ASP A 2 28.57 -3.95 10.69
C ASP A 2 27.23 -4.57 11.08
N ARG A 3 26.98 -4.65 12.40
CA ARG A 3 25.75 -5.24 12.95
C ARG A 3 24.50 -4.53 12.40
N SER A 4 24.58 -3.22 12.20
CA SER A 4 23.52 -2.39 11.60
C SER A 4 23.21 -2.79 10.16
N PHE A 5 24.24 -3.00 9.32
CA PHE A 5 24.06 -3.40 7.92
C PHE A 5 23.38 -4.77 7.79
N ARG A 6 23.79 -5.73 8.63
CA ARG A 6 23.14 -7.05 8.67
C ARG A 6 21.68 -6.97 9.07
N SER A 7 21.38 -6.18 10.10
CA SER A 7 20.01 -6.01 10.57
C SER A 7 19.14 -5.21 9.59
N GLY A 8 19.74 -4.31 8.79
CA GLY A 8 19.07 -3.65 7.67
C GLY A 8 18.70 -4.62 6.55
N LEU A 9 19.59 -5.55 6.20
CA LEU A 9 19.31 -6.61 5.22
C LEU A 9 18.20 -7.56 5.68
N THR A 10 18.20 -7.94 6.96
CA THR A 10 17.13 -8.79 7.51
C THR A 10 15.78 -8.08 7.55
N LEU A 11 15.77 -6.76 7.79
CA LEU A 11 14.57 -5.94 7.69
C LEU A 11 14.01 -5.94 6.26
N LEU A 12 14.88 -5.73 5.26
CA LEU A 12 14.50 -5.73 3.85
C LEU A 12 13.97 -7.10 3.41
N ALA A 13 14.60 -8.18 3.87
CA ALA A 13 14.13 -9.55 3.64
C ALA A 13 12.73 -9.78 4.26
N GLY A 14 12.49 -9.28 5.48
CA GLY A 14 11.18 -9.35 6.12
C GLY A 14 10.09 -8.63 5.33
N PHE A 15 10.38 -7.41 4.83
CA PHE A 15 9.46 -6.69 3.94
C PHE A 15 9.21 -7.41 2.62
N ALA A 16 10.25 -7.99 2.02
CA ALA A 16 10.11 -8.77 0.80
C ALA A 16 9.18 -9.98 1.00
N LEU A 17 9.34 -10.72 2.10
CA LEU A 17 8.46 -11.85 2.43
C LEU A 17 7.00 -11.41 2.63
N LEU A 18 6.77 -10.28 3.31
CA LEU A 18 5.42 -9.73 3.44
C LEU A 18 4.81 -9.31 2.10
N ALA A 19 5.59 -8.64 1.25
CA ALA A 19 5.14 -8.24 -0.08
C ALA A 19 4.80 -9.46 -0.93
N THR A 20 5.62 -10.53 -0.88
CA THR A 20 5.34 -11.80 -1.55
C THR A 20 4.07 -12.46 -1.01
N ALA A 21 3.89 -12.51 0.31
CA ALA A 21 2.68 -13.08 0.90
C ALA A 21 1.42 -12.31 0.47
N ALA A 22 1.48 -10.98 0.47
CA ALA A 22 0.39 -10.12 0.02
C ALA A 22 0.10 -10.31 -1.48
N ALA A 23 1.12 -10.41 -2.32
CA ALA A 23 0.96 -10.66 -3.75
C ALA A 23 0.32 -12.03 -4.02
N ILE A 24 0.78 -13.10 -3.34
CA ILE A 24 0.18 -14.43 -3.48
C ILE A 24 -1.29 -14.40 -3.03
N HIS A 25 -1.59 -13.76 -1.91
CA HIS A 25 -2.96 -13.65 -1.43
C HIS A 25 -3.86 -12.85 -2.40
N ALA A 26 -3.34 -11.77 -2.98
CA ALA A 26 -4.07 -10.97 -3.98
C ALA A 26 -4.31 -11.72 -5.30
N ILE A 27 -3.40 -12.63 -5.69
CA ILE A 27 -3.55 -13.43 -6.92
C ILE A 27 -4.49 -14.61 -6.70
N LEU A 28 -4.34 -15.34 -5.58
CA LEU A 28 -5.13 -16.55 -5.31
C LEU A 28 -6.52 -16.22 -4.75
N LEU A 29 -6.72 -15.03 -4.17
CA LEU A 29 -7.93 -14.63 -3.44
C LEU A 29 -8.35 -15.62 -2.34
N GLN A 30 -7.44 -16.52 -1.95
CA GLN A 30 -7.65 -17.58 -0.99
C GLN A 30 -6.50 -17.58 0.01
N THR A 31 -6.83 -17.64 1.29
CA THR A 31 -5.85 -17.78 2.37
C THR A 31 -5.45 -19.24 2.49
N ILE A 32 -4.25 -19.56 2.04
CA ILE A 32 -3.65 -20.90 2.20
C ILE A 32 -2.59 -20.89 3.31
N VAL A 33 -2.34 -22.03 3.94
CA VAL A 33 -1.40 -22.16 5.07
C VAL A 33 -0.03 -21.53 4.76
N TRP A 34 0.48 -21.70 3.53
CA TRP A 34 1.74 -21.11 3.09
C TRP A 34 1.75 -19.58 3.05
N THR A 35 0.63 -18.94 2.68
CA THR A 35 0.52 -17.47 2.72
C THR A 35 0.59 -16.93 4.14
N VAL A 36 -0.06 -17.61 5.08
CA VAL A 36 -0.02 -17.26 6.51
C VAL A 36 1.38 -17.48 7.09
N ALA A 37 2.01 -18.62 6.78
CA ALA A 37 3.36 -18.93 7.24
C ALA A 37 4.39 -17.90 6.74
N LEU A 38 4.33 -17.53 5.45
CA LEU A 38 5.17 -16.48 4.87
C LEU A 38 4.93 -15.12 5.53
N ALA A 39 3.66 -14.76 5.76
CA ALA A 39 3.32 -13.51 6.42
C ALA A 39 3.88 -13.45 7.85
N LEU A 40 3.70 -14.52 8.63
CA LEU A 40 4.24 -14.61 10.00
C LEU A 40 5.77 -14.57 10.03
N ALA A 41 6.44 -15.26 9.11
CA ALA A 41 7.90 -15.21 9.00
C ALA A 41 8.39 -13.79 8.67
N GLY A 42 7.72 -13.11 7.74
CA GLY A 42 8.00 -11.71 7.42
C GLY A 42 7.84 -10.78 8.63
N ILE A 43 6.73 -10.91 9.38
CA ILE A 43 6.49 -10.15 10.61
C ILE A 43 7.58 -10.40 11.65
N ALA A 44 7.94 -11.66 11.87
CA ALA A 44 8.96 -12.03 12.86
C ALA A 44 10.32 -11.41 12.51
N LEU A 45 10.74 -11.47 11.24
CA LEU A 45 12.00 -10.86 10.80
C LEU A 45 11.99 -9.34 10.94
N ILE A 46 10.88 -8.67 10.61
CA ILE A 46 10.75 -7.23 10.80
C ILE A 46 10.83 -6.88 12.28
N ALA A 47 10.09 -7.58 13.14
CA ALA A 47 10.08 -7.32 14.58
C ALA A 47 11.48 -7.48 15.20
N LEU A 48 12.18 -8.56 14.89
CA LEU A 48 13.55 -8.81 15.36
C LEU A 48 14.52 -7.75 14.84
N SER A 49 14.41 -7.36 13.58
CA SER A 49 15.29 -6.36 12.96
C SER A 49 15.05 -4.97 13.55
N VAL A 50 13.79 -4.53 13.67
CA VAL A 50 13.43 -3.24 14.29
C VAL A 50 13.91 -3.18 15.74
N TRP A 51 13.76 -4.28 16.50
CA TRP A 51 14.25 -4.34 17.87
C TRP A 51 15.78 -4.20 17.96
N ALA A 52 16.51 -4.78 17.00
CA ALA A 52 17.96 -4.64 16.90
C ALA A 52 18.40 -3.22 16.47
N LEU A 53 17.68 -2.56 15.55
CA LEU A 53 18.00 -1.20 15.08
C LEU A 53 17.41 -0.07 15.94
N ARG A 54 16.64 -0.38 16.99
CA ARG A 54 15.85 0.63 17.73
C ARG A 54 16.65 1.84 18.22
N THR A 55 17.91 1.64 18.61
CA THR A 55 18.79 2.71 19.11
C THR A 55 19.22 3.61 17.97
N GLU A 56 19.61 3.02 16.85
CA GLU A 56 20.06 3.73 15.65
C GLU A 56 18.91 4.45 14.96
N LEU A 57 17.72 3.84 14.89
CA LEU A 57 16.49 4.48 14.42
C LEU A 57 16.14 5.70 15.28
N ARG A 58 16.25 5.59 16.61
CA ARG A 58 15.97 6.71 17.52
C ARG A 58 16.96 7.87 17.33
N ASP A 59 18.22 7.55 17.08
CA ASP A 59 19.25 8.57 16.82
C ASP A 59 19.06 9.22 15.44
N MET A 60 18.65 8.46 14.42
CA MET A 60 18.25 9.01 13.11
C MET A 60 17.03 9.93 13.21
N LEU A 61 16.04 9.54 14.01
CA LEU A 61 14.82 10.34 14.25
C LEU A 61 15.10 11.63 15.04
N ARG A 62 16.14 11.66 15.88
CA ARG A 62 16.56 12.86 16.62
C ARG A 62 17.29 13.89 15.76
N GLN A 63 17.87 13.49 14.63
CA GLN A 63 18.51 14.41 13.70
C GLN A 63 17.48 15.01 12.72
N ARG A 64 17.84 16.09 12.01
CA ARG A 64 17.03 16.71 10.93
C ARG A 64 16.50 15.71 9.87
N ARG A 65 17.05 14.50 9.83
CA ARG A 65 16.60 13.39 8.96
C ARG A 65 15.23 12.83 9.36
N GLY A 66 14.83 12.93 10.62
CA GLY A 66 13.51 12.49 11.09
C GLY A 66 12.36 13.27 10.46
N GLU A 67 12.51 14.59 10.34
CA GLU A 67 11.52 15.46 9.68
C GLU A 67 11.36 15.13 8.20
N ILE A 68 12.48 14.89 7.50
CA ILE A 68 12.46 14.49 6.08
C ILE A 68 11.74 13.17 5.92
N ALA A 69 12.07 12.16 6.75
CA ALA A 69 11.43 10.85 6.68
C ALA A 69 9.92 10.94 6.97
N LEU A 70 9.51 11.71 7.98
CA LEU A 70 8.11 11.92 8.32
C LEU A 70 7.36 12.64 7.18
N PHE A 71 7.97 13.65 6.59
CA PHE A 71 7.42 14.35 5.43
C PHE A 71 7.25 13.41 4.24
N THR A 72 8.24 12.56 3.94
CA THR A 72 8.14 11.57 2.87
C THR A 72 7.02 10.56 3.13
N VAL A 73 6.91 10.03 4.35
CA VAL A 73 5.82 9.11 4.73
C VAL A 73 4.46 9.81 4.62
N GLY A 74 4.36 11.06 5.08
CA GLY A 74 3.15 11.88 4.94
C GLY A 74 2.76 12.10 3.48
N MET A 75 3.72 12.45 2.62
CA MET A 75 3.51 12.62 1.17
C MET A 75 3.01 11.33 0.52
N ILE A 76 3.64 10.18 0.83
CA ILE A 76 3.19 8.86 0.34
C ILE A 76 1.75 8.58 0.79
N GLY A 77 1.42 8.88 2.04
CA GLY A 77 0.07 8.73 2.57
C GLY A 77 -0.96 9.58 1.83
N VAL A 78 -0.64 10.85 1.55
CA VAL A 78 -1.50 11.75 0.76
C VAL A 78 -1.68 11.23 -0.67
N LEU A 79 -0.60 10.80 -1.33
CA LEU A 79 -0.67 10.23 -2.67
C LEU A 79 -1.50 8.95 -2.72
N MET A 80 -1.37 8.08 -1.72
CA MET A 80 -2.14 6.85 -1.61
C MET A 80 -3.64 7.14 -1.38
N ALA A 81 -3.97 8.10 -0.51
CA ALA A 81 -5.34 8.54 -0.32
C ALA A 81 -5.93 9.11 -1.61
N LEU A 82 -5.18 9.99 -2.30
CA LEU A 82 -5.60 10.57 -3.57
C LEU A 82 -5.84 9.47 -4.63
N ALA A 83 -4.92 8.51 -4.74
CA ALA A 83 -5.06 7.37 -5.65
C ALA A 83 -6.31 6.53 -5.32
N TYR A 84 -6.55 6.24 -4.05
CA TYR A 84 -7.72 5.49 -3.60
C TYR A 84 -9.02 6.22 -3.95
N TYR A 85 -9.14 7.50 -3.61
CA TYR A 85 -10.34 8.29 -3.91
C TYR A 85 -10.53 8.50 -5.42
N SER A 86 -9.46 8.68 -6.18
CA SER A 86 -9.50 8.80 -7.63
C SER A 86 -9.99 7.51 -8.29
N ALA A 87 -9.56 6.35 -7.80
CA ALA A 87 -10.04 5.05 -8.28
C ALA A 87 -11.49 4.76 -7.87
N ARG A 88 -11.90 5.17 -6.66
CA ARG A 88 -13.25 4.92 -6.13
C ARG A 88 -14.30 5.85 -6.71
N PHE A 89 -13.95 7.11 -6.97
CA PHE A 89 -14.87 8.15 -7.47
C PHE A 89 -14.32 8.76 -8.77
N PRO A 90 -14.43 8.03 -9.90
CA PRO A 90 -13.95 8.53 -11.17
C PRO A 90 -14.83 9.70 -11.64
N VAL A 91 -14.27 10.91 -11.61
CA VAL A 91 -14.88 12.07 -12.25
C VAL A 91 -14.63 11.94 -13.75
N ARG A 92 -15.67 11.58 -14.51
CA ARG A 92 -15.61 11.48 -15.97
C ARG A 92 -16.06 12.82 -16.55
N PHE A 93 -15.12 13.55 -17.14
CA PHE A 93 -15.44 14.75 -17.93
C PHE A 93 -15.79 14.32 -19.35
N ASP A 94 -17.01 14.61 -19.79
CA ASP A 94 -17.43 14.39 -21.17
C ASP A 94 -16.83 15.50 -22.05
N MET A 95 -15.88 15.13 -22.91
CA MET A 95 -15.21 16.04 -23.84
C MET A 95 -15.85 16.02 -25.24
N THR A 96 -16.99 15.32 -25.42
CA THR A 96 -17.70 15.30 -26.69
C THR A 96 -18.50 16.58 -26.89
N SER A 97 -18.44 17.14 -28.10
CA SER A 97 -19.19 18.36 -28.47
C SER A 97 -20.71 18.21 -28.37
N ALA A 98 -21.20 16.97 -28.29
CA ALA A 98 -22.62 16.63 -28.24
C ALA A 98 -23.14 16.32 -26.81
N GLY A 99 -22.29 16.35 -25.77
CA GLY A 99 -22.71 15.98 -24.41
C GLY A 99 -23.31 14.57 -24.35
N LEU A 100 -22.73 13.66 -25.13
CA LEU A 100 -23.15 12.27 -25.16
C LEU A 100 -22.69 11.65 -23.85
N PHE A 101 -23.59 11.69 -22.87
CA PHE A 101 -23.59 10.79 -21.73
C PHE A 101 -22.98 9.46 -22.17
N SER A 102 -21.95 8.99 -21.46
CA SER A 102 -21.27 7.72 -21.79
C SER A 102 -22.20 6.49 -21.81
N LEU A 103 -23.49 6.69 -21.58
CA LEU A 103 -24.60 5.77 -21.61
C LEU A 103 -25.79 6.45 -22.28
N SER A 104 -26.50 5.75 -23.16
CA SER A 104 -27.73 6.27 -23.77
C SER A 104 -28.78 6.60 -22.70
N LYS A 105 -29.72 7.52 -22.99
CA LYS A 105 -30.82 7.87 -22.05
C LYS A 105 -31.56 6.62 -21.55
N GLN A 106 -31.75 5.64 -22.43
CA GLN A 106 -32.41 4.38 -22.15
C GLN A 106 -31.61 3.51 -21.15
N THR A 107 -30.28 3.49 -21.28
CA THR A 107 -29.39 2.76 -20.36
C THR A 107 -29.35 3.41 -18.97
N VAL A 108 -29.40 4.74 -18.90
CA VAL A 108 -29.48 5.46 -17.61
C VAL A 108 -30.81 5.16 -16.90
N GLU A 109 -31.93 5.15 -17.63
CA GLU A 109 -33.24 4.85 -17.05
C GLU A 109 -33.33 3.39 -16.56
N MET A 110 -32.75 2.45 -17.32
CA MET A 110 -32.64 1.05 -16.91
C MET A 110 -31.84 0.89 -15.62
N LEU A 111 -30.64 1.49 -15.54
CA LEU A 111 -29.79 1.41 -14.35
C LEU A 111 -30.48 2.00 -13.11
N LYS A 112 -31.20 3.13 -13.25
CA LYS A 112 -31.99 3.73 -12.16
C LYS A 112 -33.14 2.86 -11.67
N ARG A 113 -33.68 1.96 -12.49
CA ARG A 113 -34.71 0.99 -12.08
C ARG A 113 -34.13 -0.22 -11.35
N LEU A 114 -32.89 -0.60 -11.66
CA LEU A 114 -32.17 -1.73 -11.03
C LEU A 114 -31.50 -1.37 -9.70
N ASP A 115 -31.21 -0.08 -9.47
CA ASP A 115 -30.62 0.43 -8.21
C ASP A 115 -31.66 0.64 -7.08
N LYS A 116 -32.86 0.05 -7.22
CA LYS A 116 -33.93 -0.02 -6.22
C LYS A 116 -34.17 -1.46 -5.80
#